data_AF-A0A7W5URK4-F1
#
_entry.id   AF-A0A7W5URK4-F1
#
_cell.length_a   1.000
_cell.length_b   1.000
_cell.length_c   1.000
_cell.angle_alpha   90.00
_cell.angle_beta   90.00
_cell.angle_gamma   90.00
#
_symmetry.space_group_name_H-M   'P 1'
#
loop_
_entity.id
_entity.type
_entity.pdbx_description
1 polymer ?
#
loop_
_entity_poly.entity_id
_entity_poly.type
_entity_poly.pdbx_seq_one_letter_code
_entity_poly.pdbx_strand_id
1 'polypeptide(L)'
;MPAKRREVRCVELIRYLVWRFYKALKIWKQQPSPQAVHAFRRRFDRIFTLRTGYDALDRLLVRLYRRRRELLKVLEHPAIPLHTNASENDLRTFVTKRKISGGTMSLDGRIARDVILGLLKTCQKLGISFYIYLGDRLGLDAGGSKIPPLADLVNSATC
;
A
#
# COMPACT_ATOMS: atom_id res chain seq x y z
N MET A 1 12.98 -3.98 -21.78
CA MET A 1 11.70 -4.51 -22.31
C MET A 1 11.99 -5.75 -23.14
N PRO A 2 11.06 -6.71 -23.29
CA PRO A 2 11.29 -7.89 -24.14
C PRO A 2 11.56 -7.44 -25.58
N ALA A 3 12.63 -7.95 -26.17
CA ALA A 3 13.07 -7.64 -27.53
C ALA A 3 12.70 -8.77 -28.51
N LYS A 4 12.55 -10.01 -28.02
CA LYS A 4 12.27 -11.19 -28.85
C LYS A 4 10.83 -11.67 -28.66
N ARG A 5 10.22 -12.22 -29.73
CA ARG A 5 8.87 -12.84 -29.65
C ARG A 5 8.75 -13.91 -28.56
N ARG A 6 9.83 -14.68 -28.33
CA ARG A 6 9.89 -15.67 -27.24
C ARG A 6 9.77 -15.01 -25.87
N GLU A 7 10.46 -13.91 -25.63
CA GLU A 7 10.44 -13.18 -24.35
C GLU A 7 9.06 -12.57 -24.09
N VAL A 8 8.41 -12.02 -25.13
CA VAL A 8 7.03 -11.52 -25.05
C VAL A 8 6.08 -12.62 -24.57
N ARG A 9 6.12 -13.80 -25.21
CA ARG A 9 5.30 -14.96 -24.81
C ARG A 9 5.58 -15.41 -23.37
N CYS A 10 6.84 -15.40 -22.94
CA CYS A 10 7.19 -15.71 -21.55
C CYS A 10 6.57 -14.71 -20.56
N VAL A 11 6.63 -13.41 -20.87
CA VAL A 11 6.02 -12.36 -20.04
C VAL A 11 4.49 -12.53 -19.99
N GLU A 12 3.84 -12.79 -21.12
CA GLU A 12 2.40 -13.01 -21.20
C GLU A 12 1.94 -14.21 -20.39
N LEU A 13 2.65 -15.34 -20.51
CA LEU A 13 2.38 -16.56 -19.74
C LEU A 13 2.47 -16.28 -18.23
N ILE A 14 3.55 -15.65 -17.78
CA ILE A 14 3.74 -15.36 -16.36
C ILE A 14 2.67 -14.37 -15.86
N ARG A 15 2.35 -13.32 -16.63
CA ARG A 15 1.26 -12.39 -16.30
C ARG A 15 -0.07 -13.12 -16.17
N TYR A 16 -0.40 -14.01 -17.09
CA TYR A 16 -1.62 -14.81 -17.04
C TYR A 16 -1.68 -15.68 -15.77
N LEU A 17 -0.59 -16.37 -15.43
CA LEU A 17 -0.51 -17.20 -14.23
C LEU A 17 -0.68 -16.37 -12.95
N VAL A 18 0.01 -15.23 -12.86
CA VAL A 18 -0.08 -14.29 -11.73
C VAL A 18 -1.50 -13.73 -11.61
N TRP A 19 -2.13 -13.32 -12.71
CA TRP A 19 -3.51 -12.84 -12.70
C TRP A 19 -4.51 -13.90 -12.24
N ARG A 20 -4.35 -15.16 -12.68
CA ARG A 20 -5.20 -16.25 -12.20
C ARG A 20 -4.97 -16.55 -10.72
N PHE A 21 -3.73 -16.45 -10.25
CA PHE A 21 -3.42 -16.58 -8.83
C PHE A 21 -4.09 -15.47 -8.01
N TYR A 22 -3.94 -14.21 -8.45
CA TYR A 22 -4.55 -13.05 -7.81
C TYR A 22 -6.07 -13.13 -7.76
N LYS A 23 -6.73 -13.49 -8.87
CA LYS A 23 -8.20 -13.68 -8.92
C LYS A 23 -8.66 -14.75 -7.92
N ALA A 24 -7.96 -15.88 -7.85
CA ALA A 24 -8.27 -16.93 -6.88
C ALA A 24 -8.09 -16.45 -5.44
N LEU A 25 -7.03 -15.68 -5.16
CA LEU A 25 -6.76 -15.11 -3.85
C LEU A 25 -7.83 -14.08 -3.43
N LYS A 26 -8.32 -13.27 -4.38
CA LYS A 26 -9.42 -12.32 -4.17
C LYS A 26 -10.73 -13.04 -3.79
N ILE A 27 -11.04 -14.16 -4.45
CA ILE A 27 -12.21 -14.99 -4.11
C ILE A 27 -12.03 -15.63 -2.74
N TRP A 28 -10.88 -16.28 -2.49
CA TRP A 28 -10.59 -16.91 -1.19
C TRP A 28 -10.67 -15.91 -0.04
N LYS A 29 -10.22 -14.67 -0.22
CA LYS A 29 -10.32 -13.62 0.81
C LYS A 29 -11.76 -13.35 1.26
N GLN A 30 -12.76 -13.54 0.40
CA GLN A 30 -14.18 -13.35 0.75
C GLN A 30 -14.70 -14.43 1.70
N GLN A 31 -14.19 -15.66 1.57
CA GLN A 31 -14.54 -16.80 2.42
C GLN A 31 -13.27 -17.62 2.71
N PRO A 32 -12.45 -17.20 3.69
CA PRO A 32 -11.18 -17.85 3.97
C PRO A 32 -11.36 -19.28 4.48
N SER A 33 -10.73 -20.24 3.81
CA SER A 33 -10.64 -21.63 4.27
C SER A 33 -9.19 -21.98 4.60
N PRO A 34 -8.88 -22.45 5.84
CA PRO A 34 -7.53 -22.88 6.22
C PRO A 34 -6.96 -24.00 5.35
N GLN A 35 -7.83 -24.91 4.89
CA GLN A 35 -7.43 -26.07 4.07
C GLN A 35 -6.83 -25.63 2.72
N ALA A 36 -7.27 -24.50 2.17
CA ALA A 36 -6.79 -23.99 0.89
C ALA A 36 -5.42 -23.28 0.97
N VAL A 37 -4.97 -22.89 2.17
CA VAL A 37 -3.72 -22.10 2.37
C VAL A 37 -2.51 -22.81 1.79
N HIS A 38 -2.39 -24.13 2.04
CA HIS A 38 -1.26 -24.91 1.52
C HIS A 38 -1.28 -24.99 -0.02
N ALA A 39 -2.46 -25.06 -0.63
CA ALA A 39 -2.60 -25.05 -2.08
C ALA A 39 -2.15 -23.70 -2.69
N PHE A 40 -2.51 -22.56 -2.07
CA PHE A 40 -2.02 -21.24 -2.50
C PHE A 40 -0.50 -21.13 -2.36
N ARG A 41 0.08 -21.58 -1.24
CA ARG A 41 1.53 -21.60 -1.02
C ARG A 41 2.27 -22.41 -2.08
N ARG A 42 1.78 -23.61 -2.43
CA ARG A 42 2.36 -24.44 -3.50
C ARG A 42 2.20 -23.82 -4.88
N ARG A 43 1.03 -23.23 -5.17
CA ARG A 43 0.78 -22.58 -6.46
C ARG A 43 1.65 -21.34 -6.65
N PHE A 44 1.87 -20.56 -5.59
CA PHE A 44 2.81 -19.44 -5.60
C PHE A 44 4.22 -19.95 -5.94
N ASP A 45 4.71 -20.96 -5.23
CA ASP A 45 6.05 -21.54 -5.49
C ASP A 45 6.18 -21.95 -6.95
N ARG A 46 5.21 -22.73 -7.46
CA ARG A 46 5.20 -23.19 -8.84
C ARG A 46 5.29 -22.06 -9.87
N ILE A 47 4.68 -20.90 -9.63
CA ILE A 47 4.72 -19.76 -10.56
C ILE A 47 6.07 -19.05 -10.49
N PHE A 48 6.55 -18.75 -9.28
CA PHE A 48 7.71 -17.89 -9.06
C PHE A 48 9.06 -18.63 -9.11
N THR A 49 9.06 -19.97 -9.17
CA THR A 49 10.26 -20.78 -9.45
C THR A 49 10.41 -21.20 -10.91
N LEU A 50 9.49 -20.78 -11.81
CA LEU A 50 9.61 -21.06 -13.24
C LEU A 50 10.89 -20.45 -13.82
N ARG A 51 11.53 -21.20 -14.70
CA ARG A 51 12.67 -20.74 -15.52
C ARG A 51 12.19 -20.56 -16.94
N THR A 52 12.25 -19.33 -17.43
CA THR A 52 11.76 -18.97 -18.77
C THR A 52 12.88 -18.93 -19.81
N GLY A 53 14.13 -18.82 -19.35
CA GLY A 53 15.29 -18.55 -20.21
C GLY A 53 15.38 -17.08 -20.64
N TYR A 54 14.55 -16.21 -20.05
CA TYR A 54 14.65 -14.77 -20.19
C TYR A 54 15.19 -14.17 -18.89
N ASP A 55 16.49 -13.87 -18.86
CA ASP A 55 17.21 -13.53 -17.63
C ASP A 55 16.60 -12.39 -16.81
N ALA A 56 16.08 -11.35 -17.47
CA ALA A 56 15.46 -10.23 -16.77
C ALA A 56 14.17 -10.64 -16.04
N LEU A 57 13.36 -11.52 -16.66
CA LEU A 57 12.15 -12.06 -16.05
C LEU A 57 12.49 -13.08 -14.95
N ASP A 58 13.43 -13.98 -15.19
CA ASP A 58 13.84 -14.98 -14.20
C ASP A 58 14.43 -14.30 -12.95
N ARG A 59 15.24 -13.25 -13.11
CA ARG A 59 15.72 -12.43 -11.98
C ARG A 59 14.58 -11.75 -11.23
N LEU A 60 13.56 -11.25 -11.93
CA LEU A 60 12.39 -10.66 -11.29
C LEU A 60 11.61 -11.69 -10.47
N LEU A 61 11.36 -12.88 -11.03
CA LEU A 61 10.67 -13.97 -10.34
C LEU A 61 11.39 -14.39 -9.07
N VAL A 62 12.72 -14.53 -9.11
CA VAL A 62 13.53 -14.84 -7.91
C VAL A 62 13.40 -13.75 -6.84
N ARG A 63 13.43 -12.47 -7.23
CA ARG A 63 13.25 -11.36 -6.26
C ARG A 63 11.87 -11.39 -5.60
N LEU A 64 10.82 -11.68 -6.37
CA LEU A 64 9.47 -11.80 -5.83
C LEU A 64 9.32 -13.04 -4.93
N TYR A 65 9.93 -14.16 -5.33
CA TYR A 65 9.94 -15.39 -4.53
C TYR A 65 10.57 -15.18 -3.15
N ARG A 66 11.66 -14.41 -3.06
CA ARG A 66 12.29 -14.07 -1.77
C ARG A 66 11.35 -13.32 -0.81
N ARG A 67 10.37 -12.58 -1.35
CA ARG A 67 9.34 -11.86 -0.57
C ARG A 67 8.07 -12.68 -0.34
N ARG A 68 8.11 -14.00 -0.56
CA ARG A 68 6.95 -14.90 -0.41
C ARG A 68 6.19 -14.70 0.91
N ARG A 69 6.90 -14.54 2.03
CA ARG A 69 6.28 -14.34 3.36
C ARG A 69 5.42 -13.07 3.38
N GLU A 70 5.93 -11.97 2.85
CA GLU A 70 5.21 -10.69 2.75
C GLU A 70 4.04 -10.79 1.77
N LEU A 71 4.27 -11.35 0.57
CA LEU A 71 3.28 -11.41 -0.50
C LEU A 71 2.11 -12.38 -0.21
N LEU A 72 2.30 -13.34 0.68
CA LEU A 72 1.27 -14.28 1.11
C LEU A 72 0.68 -13.97 2.49
N LYS A 73 1.00 -12.81 3.09
CA LYS A 73 0.56 -12.43 4.44
C LYS A 73 -0.97 -12.39 4.59
N VAL A 74 -1.69 -12.14 3.50
CA VAL A 74 -3.17 -12.18 3.46
C VAL A 74 -3.74 -13.56 3.80
N LEU A 75 -2.97 -14.64 3.60
CA LEU A 75 -3.39 -15.99 3.98
C LEU A 75 -3.44 -16.18 5.50
N GLU A 76 -2.75 -15.32 6.25
CA GLU A 76 -2.75 -15.27 7.72
C GLU A 76 -3.71 -14.20 8.25
N HIS A 77 -3.80 -13.07 7.54
CA HIS A 77 -4.66 -11.94 7.92
C HIS A 77 -5.57 -11.53 6.75
N PRO A 78 -6.71 -12.20 6.53
CA PRO A 78 -7.57 -11.95 5.37
C PRO A 78 -8.09 -10.51 5.28
N ALA A 79 -8.20 -9.80 6.41
CA ALA A 79 -8.62 -8.41 6.45
C ALA A 79 -7.70 -7.48 5.63
N ILE A 80 -6.39 -7.74 5.57
CA ILE A 80 -5.44 -6.85 4.91
C ILE A 80 -5.71 -6.75 3.40
N PRO A 81 -5.60 -5.57 2.78
CA PRO A 81 -5.73 -5.43 1.33
C PRO A 81 -4.68 -6.25 0.55
N LEU A 82 -5.03 -6.68 -0.67
CA LEU A 82 -4.10 -7.36 -1.59
C LEU A 82 -3.20 -6.38 -2.36
N HIS A 83 -3.36 -5.08 -2.13
CA HIS A 83 -2.70 -4.00 -2.85
C HIS A 83 -2.23 -2.91 -1.88
N THR A 84 -1.25 -2.12 -2.31
CA THR A 84 -0.64 -1.05 -1.53
C THR A 84 -1.26 0.32 -1.78
N ASN A 85 -2.38 0.41 -2.51
CA ASN A 85 -3.00 1.67 -2.94
C ASN A 85 -3.19 2.70 -1.82
N ALA A 86 -3.63 2.28 -0.63
CA ALA A 86 -3.83 3.18 0.50
C ALA A 86 -2.49 3.81 0.95
N SER A 87 -1.46 2.97 1.13
CA SER A 87 -0.11 3.42 1.49
C SER A 87 0.52 4.30 0.40
N GLU A 88 0.34 3.97 -0.88
CA GLU A 88 0.80 4.79 -2.00
C GLU A 88 0.10 6.15 -2.05
N ASN A 89 -1.20 6.18 -1.78
CA ASN A 89 -1.98 7.41 -1.70
C ASN A 89 -1.51 8.32 -0.55
N ASP A 90 -1.17 7.72 0.61
CA ASP A 90 -0.61 8.44 1.75
C ASP A 90 0.74 9.09 1.40
N LEU A 91 1.61 8.36 0.68
CA LEU A 91 2.92 8.86 0.23
C LEU A 91 2.83 9.88 -0.91
N ARG A 92 1.75 9.87 -1.71
CA ARG A 92 1.64 10.71 -2.91
C ARG A 92 1.75 12.20 -2.61
N THR A 93 1.09 12.67 -1.55
CA THR A 93 1.13 14.08 -1.15
C THR A 93 2.55 14.52 -0.80
N PHE A 94 3.29 13.68 -0.09
CA PHE A 94 4.69 13.93 0.25
C PHE A 94 5.57 14.02 -1.00
N VAL A 95 5.46 13.04 -1.91
CA VAL A 95 6.25 13.00 -3.15
C VAL A 95 5.96 14.20 -4.04
N THR A 96 4.69 14.58 -4.18
CA THR A 96 4.27 15.77 -4.92
C THR A 96 4.82 17.04 -4.30
N LYS A 97 4.69 17.22 -2.98
CA LYS A 97 5.24 18.40 -2.30
C LYS A 97 6.76 18.49 -2.48
N ARG A 98 7.48 17.38 -2.32
CA ARG A 98 8.94 17.33 -2.56
C ARG A 98 9.29 17.70 -4.00
N LYS A 99 8.55 17.19 -4.98
CA LYS A 99 8.77 17.50 -6.40
C LYS A 99 8.61 19.00 -6.70
N ILE A 100 7.61 19.65 -6.11
CA ILE A 100 7.33 21.08 -6.33
C ILE A 100 8.33 21.97 -5.58
N SER A 101 8.68 21.61 -4.35
CA SER A 101 9.52 22.45 -3.47
C SER A 101 11.03 22.21 -3.57
N GLY A 102 11.47 21.20 -4.33
CA GLY A 102 12.88 20.77 -4.32
C GLY A 102 13.30 20.08 -3.01
N GLY A 103 12.37 19.84 -2.08
CA GLY A 103 12.65 19.29 -0.76
C GLY A 103 12.71 20.36 0.32
N THR A 104 13.35 20.01 1.44
CA THR A 104 13.44 20.83 2.66
C THR A 104 14.91 21.10 2.94
N MET A 105 15.29 22.37 3.10
CA MET A 105 16.69 22.79 3.24
C MET A 105 17.18 22.84 4.70
N SER A 106 16.29 22.71 5.69
CA SER A 106 16.62 22.70 7.11
C SER A 106 15.93 21.55 7.86
N LEU A 107 16.43 21.24 9.06
CA LEU A 107 15.79 20.30 9.97
C LEU A 107 14.39 20.78 10.37
N ASP A 108 14.27 22.05 10.77
CA ASP A 108 12.99 22.64 11.16
C ASP A 108 11.97 22.61 10.03
N GLY A 109 12.42 22.85 8.78
CA GLY A 109 11.56 22.74 7.60
C GLY A 109 11.09 21.31 7.33
N ARG A 110 11.90 20.28 7.63
CA ARG A 110 11.46 18.88 7.60
C ARG A 110 10.41 18.63 8.66
N ILE A 111 10.69 19.01 9.90
CA ILE A 111 9.79 18.78 11.05
C ILE A 111 8.44 19.45 10.78
N ALA A 112 8.43 20.72 10.41
CA ALA A 112 7.22 21.46 10.10
C ALA A 112 6.40 20.79 8.98
N ARG A 113 7.06 20.40 7.88
CA ARG A 113 6.39 19.69 6.78
C ARG A 113 5.78 18.36 7.25
N ASP A 114 6.54 17.55 7.97
CA ASP A 114 6.12 16.20 8.35
C ASP A 114 4.98 16.26 9.39
N VAL A 115 5.03 17.21 10.33
CA VAL A 115 3.95 17.49 11.28
C VAL A 115 2.68 17.95 10.55
N ILE A 116 2.78 18.97 9.69
CA ILE A 116 1.60 19.52 8.98
C ILE A 116 1.00 18.47 8.05
N LEU A 117 1.81 17.71 7.31
CA LEU A 117 1.32 16.61 6.47
C LEU A 117 0.66 15.50 7.29
N GLY A 118 1.23 15.16 8.45
CA GLY A 118 0.64 14.20 9.38
C GLY A 118 -0.75 14.64 9.85
N LEU A 119 -0.86 15.87 10.36
CA LEU A 119 -2.12 16.46 10.81
C LEU A 119 -3.16 16.50 9.68
N LEU A 120 -2.78 16.98 8.50
CA LEU A 120 -3.64 17.04 7.32
C LEU A 120 -4.18 15.65 6.95
N LYS A 121 -3.32 14.64 6.88
CA LYS A 121 -3.71 13.27 6.50
C LYS A 121 -4.59 12.62 7.55
N THR A 122 -4.32 12.84 8.84
CA THR A 122 -5.17 12.33 9.93
C THR A 122 -6.55 12.96 9.90
N CYS A 123 -6.65 14.28 9.73
CA CYS A 123 -7.94 14.98 9.57
C CYS A 123 -8.73 14.41 8.39
N GLN A 124 -8.09 14.24 7.24
CA GLN A 124 -8.73 13.65 6.05
C GLN A 124 -9.26 12.22 6.30
N LYS A 125 -8.51 11.38 7.02
CA LYS A 125 -8.95 10.01 7.36
C LYS A 125 -10.12 9.98 8.35
N LEU A 126 -10.22 10.98 9.23
CA LEU A 126 -11.31 11.15 10.18
C LEU A 126 -12.51 11.91 9.60
N GLY A 127 -12.46 12.36 8.34
CA GLY A 127 -13.52 13.16 7.72
C GLY A 127 -13.60 14.61 8.24
N ILE A 128 -12.53 15.11 8.86
CA ILE A 128 -12.46 16.45 9.44
C ILE A 128 -11.77 17.40 8.46
N SER A 129 -12.33 18.60 8.28
CA SER A 129 -11.64 19.66 7.53
C SER A 129 -10.38 20.10 8.28
N PHE A 130 -9.23 19.98 7.64
CA PHE A 130 -7.96 20.41 8.22
C PHE A 130 -7.94 21.90 8.59
N TYR A 131 -8.64 22.75 7.84
CA TYR A 131 -8.72 24.18 8.13
C TYR A 131 -9.58 24.47 9.36
N ILE A 132 -10.67 23.74 9.56
CA ILE A 132 -11.49 23.83 10.79
C ILE A 132 -10.66 23.34 11.97
N TYR A 133 -9.96 22.20 11.82
CA TYR A 133 -9.04 21.70 12.84
C TYR A 133 -7.97 22.73 13.22
N LEU A 134 -7.37 23.39 12.23
CA LEU A 134 -6.35 24.41 12.48
C LEU A 134 -6.96 25.67 13.14
N GLY A 135 -8.16 26.09 12.73
CA GLY A 135 -8.90 27.19 13.33
C GLY A 135 -9.18 26.97 14.81
N ASP A 136 -9.71 25.79 15.17
CA ASP A 136 -9.92 25.35 16.55
C ASP A 136 -8.62 25.42 17.37
N ARG A 137 -7.52 24.85 16.86
CA ARG A 137 -6.22 24.83 17.58
C ARG A 137 -5.58 26.21 17.73
N LEU A 138 -5.87 27.14 16.82
CA LEU A 138 -5.39 28.52 16.88
C LEU A 138 -6.38 29.47 17.59
N GLY A 139 -7.52 28.98 18.07
CA GLY A 139 -8.55 29.80 18.73
C GLY A 139 -9.27 30.76 17.78
N LEU A 140 -9.29 30.47 16.48
CA LEU A 140 -9.93 31.29 15.44
C LEU A 140 -11.42 30.97 15.27
N ASP A 141 -11.91 29.89 15.88
CA ASP A 141 -13.30 29.44 15.77
C ASP A 141 -14.20 30.17 16.79
N ALA A 142 -14.93 31.18 16.32
CA ALA A 142 -15.87 31.97 17.14
C ALA A 142 -17.09 31.16 17.66
N GLY A 143 -17.33 29.95 17.14
CA GLY A 143 -18.51 29.12 17.43
C GLY A 143 -18.30 27.98 18.44
N GLY A 144 -17.11 27.80 19.01
CA GLY A 144 -16.89 26.89 20.14
C GLY A 144 -16.94 25.38 19.85
N SER A 145 -16.99 24.95 18.59
CA SER A 145 -16.93 23.53 18.22
C SER A 145 -15.54 22.95 18.50
N LYS A 146 -15.32 22.52 19.74
CA LYS A 146 -14.04 21.92 20.15
C LYS A 146 -13.84 20.57 19.50
N ILE A 147 -12.88 20.49 18.58
CA ILE A 147 -12.47 19.20 18.00
C ILE A 147 -11.64 18.45 19.04
N PRO A 148 -12.05 17.22 19.45
CA PRO A 148 -11.26 16.41 20.38
C PRO A 148 -9.82 16.20 19.86
N PRO A 149 -8.85 15.88 20.72
CA PRO A 149 -7.52 15.48 20.29
C PRO A 149 -7.59 14.41 19.20
N LEU A 150 -6.83 14.59 18.10
CA LEU A 150 -6.89 13.65 16.97
C LEU A 150 -6.53 12.23 17.41
N ALA A 151 -5.67 12.07 18.42
CA ALA A 151 -5.33 10.77 18.99
C ALA A 151 -6.55 10.03 19.54
N ASP A 152 -7.44 10.73 20.25
CA ASP A 152 -8.63 10.14 20.85
C ASP A 152 -9.61 9.68 19.76
N LEU A 153 -9.77 10.51 18.72
CA LEU A 153 -10.61 10.20 17.56
C LEU A 153 -10.07 9.01 16.76
N VAL A 154 -8.74 8.88 16.64
CA VAL A 154 -8.12 7.71 16.01
C VAL A 154 -8.40 6.47 16.85
N ASN A 155 -8.21 6.53 18.17
CA ASN A 155 -8.48 5.40 19.06
C ASN A 155 -9.95 4.96 19.01
N SER A 156 -10.90 5.90 18.91
CA SER A 156 -12.34 5.59 18.80
C SER A 156 -12.73 5.04 17.43
N ALA A 157 -12.03 5.41 16.35
CA ALA A 157 -12.31 4.97 14.99
C ALA A 157 -11.78 3.56 14.66
N THR A 158 -11.00 2.95 15.56
CA THR A 158 -10.33 1.65 15.32
C THR A 158 -11.14 0.45 15.88
N CYS A 159 -12.42 0.66 16.24
CA CYS A 159 -13.35 -0.40 16.67
C CYS A 159 -14.22 -0.90 15.51
#